data_AF-A0A353E033-F1
#
_entry.id   AF-A0A353E033-F1
#
_cell.length_a   1.000
_cell.length_b   1.000
_cell.length_c   1.000
_cell.angle_alpha   90.00
_cell.angle_beta   90.00
_cell.angle_gamma   90.00
#
_symmetry.space_group_name_H-M   'P 1'
#
loop_
_entity.id
_entity.type
_entity.pdbx_description
1 polymer ?
#
loop_
_entity_poly.entity_id
_entity_poly.type
_entity_poly.pdbx_seq_one_letter_code
_entity_poly.pdbx_strand_id
1 'polypeptide(L)'
;MKRPLMYTIGLAQALAIACMLLTLSKQMALGQGQIVFSNQTESAIFHADKGVLLGAGDQVQPWLLDPNGSWRPANEQVGILAAGIFFGGSITIDGVWGGESTTMKVVAWEAPATTLEQAQSSGLAWGQSPEFTQLLGGPRFEGDVPPAVPAQMNGMTGFEIQAQIPTITYHQVWEDTNVNGIREDDEPALQGIPI
;
A
#
# COMPACT_ATOMS: atom_id res chain seq x y z
N MET A 1 32.24 10.03 32.01
CA MET A 1 31.88 10.35 30.61
C MET A 1 31.98 9.08 29.77
N LYS A 2 30.85 8.50 29.35
CA LYS A 2 30.82 7.35 28.44
C LYS A 2 30.65 7.88 27.01
N ARG A 3 31.57 7.55 26.09
CA ARG A 3 31.45 7.86 24.65
C ARG A 3 30.45 6.89 24.00
N PRO A 4 29.59 7.33 23.06
CA PRO A 4 28.75 6.42 22.30
C PRO A 4 29.59 5.71 21.21
N LEU A 5 29.49 4.38 21.11
CA LEU A 5 29.98 3.63 19.96
C LEU A 5 29.10 3.96 18.76
N MET A 6 29.67 4.72 17.82
CA MET A 6 29.10 4.93 16.50
C MET A 6 29.37 3.67 15.69
N TYR A 7 28.33 2.89 15.38
CA TYR A 7 28.44 1.70 14.52
C TYR A 7 28.75 2.16 13.08
N THR A 8 30.03 2.21 12.73
CA THR A 8 30.48 2.36 11.34
C THR A 8 30.28 1.03 10.64
N ILE A 9 29.24 0.93 9.80
CA ILE A 9 29.10 -0.20 8.86
C ILE A 9 30.30 -0.10 7.90
N GLY A 10 31.20 -1.09 7.96
CA GLY A 10 32.39 -1.08 7.11
C GLY A 10 32.02 -1.13 5.63
N LEU A 11 32.81 -0.50 4.76
CA LEU A 11 32.59 -0.41 3.32
C LEU A 11 32.34 -1.79 2.67
N ALA A 12 32.98 -2.86 3.18
CA ALA A 12 32.78 -4.23 2.73
C ALA A 12 31.39 -4.79 3.10
N GLN A 13 30.85 -4.41 4.25
CA GLN A 13 29.52 -4.82 4.72
C GLN A 13 28.42 -4.06 3.97
N ALA A 14 28.63 -2.76 3.69
CA ALA A 14 27.77 -1.98 2.81
C ALA A 14 27.77 -2.50 1.37
N LEU A 15 28.93 -2.90 0.84
CA LEU A 15 29.05 -3.48 -0.51
C LEU A 15 28.40 -4.86 -0.61
N ALA A 16 28.52 -5.70 0.44
CA ALA A 16 27.84 -6.99 0.49
C ALA A 16 26.31 -6.85 0.52
N ILE A 17 25.80 -5.91 1.33
CA ILE A 17 24.36 -5.58 1.38
C ILE A 17 23.88 -5.05 0.02
N ALA A 18 24.64 -4.15 -0.61
CA ALA A 18 24.32 -3.62 -1.94
C ALA A 18 24.31 -4.71 -3.02
N CYS A 19 25.29 -5.62 -3.02
CA CYS A 19 25.30 -6.77 -3.93
C CYS A 19 24.12 -7.73 -3.70
N MET A 20 23.76 -7.98 -2.44
CA MET A 20 22.59 -8.82 -2.09
C MET A 20 21.27 -8.18 -2.54
N LEU A 21 21.12 -6.87 -2.35
CA LEU A 21 19.99 -6.07 -2.86
C LEU A 21 19.92 -6.06 -4.39
N LEU A 22 21.06 -5.98 -5.07
CA LEU A 22 21.16 -6.04 -6.54
C LEU A 22 20.84 -7.44 -7.09
N THR A 23 21.21 -8.51 -6.39
CA THR A 23 20.83 -9.88 -6.79
C THR A 23 19.35 -10.16 -6.54
N LEU A 24 18.79 -9.64 -5.46
CA LEU A 24 17.38 -9.83 -5.11
C LEU A 24 16.45 -9.03 -6.06
N SER A 25 16.83 -7.81 -6.42
CA SER A 25 16.13 -7.01 -7.45
C SER A 25 16.19 -7.64 -8.83
N LYS A 26 17.29 -8.33 -9.19
CA LYS A 26 17.36 -9.13 -10.42
C LYS A 26 16.50 -10.40 -10.36
N GLN A 27 16.37 -11.06 -9.21
CA GLN A 27 15.49 -12.22 -9.05
C GLN A 27 14.00 -11.83 -9.15
N MET A 28 13.62 -10.67 -8.61
CA MET A 28 12.28 -10.10 -8.79
C MET A 28 12.00 -9.62 -10.22
N ALA A 29 13.01 -9.53 -11.09
CA ALA A 29 12.83 -9.12 -12.48
C ALA A 29 12.67 -10.29 -13.47
N LEU A 30 12.70 -11.54 -13.00
CA LEU A 30 12.66 -12.71 -13.89
C LEU A 30 11.26 -13.30 -14.07
N GLY A 31 10.44 -13.37 -13.01
CA GLY A 31 9.07 -13.86 -13.12
C GLY A 31 8.14 -12.83 -13.77
N GLN A 32 7.32 -13.26 -14.73
CA GLN A 32 6.32 -12.41 -15.41
C GLN A 32 4.95 -13.10 -15.48
N GLY A 33 4.42 -13.45 -14.32
CA GLY A 33 3.09 -14.01 -14.17
C GLY A 33 2.01 -13.01 -14.56
N GLN A 34 0.83 -13.50 -14.92
CA GLN A 34 -0.26 -12.65 -15.43
C GLN A 34 -1.59 -12.94 -14.73
N ILE A 35 -2.34 -11.89 -14.44
CA ILE A 35 -3.73 -11.97 -13.97
C ILE A 35 -4.64 -11.07 -14.80
N VAL A 36 -5.91 -11.47 -14.93
CA VAL A 36 -6.99 -10.57 -15.34
C VAL A 36 -7.39 -9.75 -14.11
N PHE A 37 -6.97 -8.49 -14.08
CA PHE A 37 -7.24 -7.60 -12.95
C PHE A 37 -8.58 -6.90 -13.14
N SER A 38 -9.60 -7.47 -12.51
CA SER A 38 -11.01 -7.07 -12.64
C SER A 38 -11.79 -7.49 -11.40
N ASN A 39 -12.75 -6.67 -10.99
CA ASN A 39 -13.73 -7.04 -9.96
C ASN A 39 -15.15 -7.27 -10.52
N GLN A 40 -15.30 -7.50 -11.82
CA GLN A 40 -16.63 -7.69 -12.43
C GLN A 40 -17.46 -8.84 -11.84
N THR A 41 -16.80 -9.84 -11.23
CA THR A 41 -17.45 -10.97 -10.54
C THR A 41 -17.43 -10.86 -9.03
N GLU A 42 -16.85 -9.80 -8.48
CA GLU A 42 -16.59 -9.60 -7.04
C GLU A 42 -17.31 -8.34 -6.51
N SER A 43 -17.33 -8.16 -5.20
CA SER A 43 -18.03 -7.02 -4.57
C SER A 43 -17.34 -5.67 -4.87
N ALA A 44 -18.15 -4.62 -4.99
CA ALA A 44 -17.69 -3.27 -5.34
C ALA A 44 -16.94 -2.56 -4.19
N ILE A 45 -16.18 -1.53 -4.55
CA ILE A 45 -15.41 -0.68 -3.62
C ILE A 45 -16.19 0.63 -3.38
N PHE A 46 -16.21 1.12 -2.13
CA PHE A 46 -16.91 2.35 -1.78
C PHE A 46 -16.15 3.27 -0.84
N HIS A 47 -16.52 4.55 -0.88
CA HIS A 47 -16.15 5.58 0.09
C HIS A 47 -16.96 5.40 1.36
N ALA A 48 -16.30 5.07 2.48
CA ALA A 48 -16.96 4.93 3.78
C ALA A 48 -17.57 6.26 4.26
N ASP A 49 -16.84 7.36 4.03
CA ASP A 49 -17.20 8.71 4.46
C ASP A 49 -18.38 9.31 3.68
N LYS A 50 -18.51 8.94 2.41
CA LYS A 50 -19.54 9.47 1.50
C LYS A 50 -20.73 8.53 1.32
N GLY A 51 -20.59 7.25 1.67
CA GLY A 51 -21.60 6.22 1.42
C GLY A 51 -21.87 5.97 -0.06
N VAL A 52 -20.89 6.23 -0.94
CA VAL A 52 -21.00 6.08 -2.40
C VAL A 52 -19.90 5.17 -2.93
N LEU A 53 -20.17 4.48 -4.03
CA LEU A 53 -19.18 3.68 -4.76
C LEU A 53 -18.07 4.57 -5.35
N LEU A 54 -16.87 4.02 -5.54
CA LEU A 54 -15.79 4.74 -6.23
C LEU A 54 -16.22 5.16 -7.64
N GLY A 55 -15.79 6.35 -8.02
CA GLY A 55 -16.15 7.01 -9.26
C GLY A 55 -15.10 6.83 -10.36
N ALA A 56 -15.46 7.27 -11.57
CA ALA A 56 -14.51 7.30 -12.68
C ALA A 56 -13.30 8.18 -12.33
N GLY A 57 -12.09 7.64 -12.52
CA GLY A 57 -10.83 8.34 -12.26
C GLY A 57 -10.17 8.01 -10.93
N ASP A 58 -10.90 7.41 -9.98
CA ASP A 58 -10.28 6.76 -8.82
C ASP A 58 -9.38 5.62 -9.28
N GLN A 59 -8.39 5.26 -8.48
CA GLN A 59 -7.34 4.33 -8.87
C GLN A 59 -7.37 3.06 -8.03
N VAL A 60 -7.00 1.95 -8.65
CA VAL A 60 -6.74 0.67 -7.98
C VAL A 60 -5.44 0.06 -8.45
N GLN A 61 -4.76 -0.63 -7.55
CA GLN A 61 -3.51 -1.32 -7.85
C GLN A 61 -3.40 -2.61 -7.03
N PRO A 62 -2.98 -3.73 -7.63
CA PRO A 62 -2.59 -4.90 -6.86
C PRO A 62 -1.27 -4.65 -6.13
N TRP A 63 -1.17 -5.13 -4.91
CA TRP A 63 0.04 -5.14 -4.10
C TRP A 63 0.36 -6.56 -3.71
N LEU A 64 1.64 -6.90 -3.68
CA LEU A 64 2.14 -8.25 -3.45
C LEU A 64 3.02 -8.29 -2.21
N LEU A 65 2.90 -9.38 -1.46
CA LEU A 65 3.79 -9.65 -0.36
C LEU A 65 5.06 -10.31 -0.91
N ASP A 66 6.18 -9.62 -0.77
CA ASP A 66 7.49 -10.14 -1.15
C ASP A 66 7.94 -11.26 -0.20
N PRO A 67 8.88 -12.12 -0.64
CA PRO A 67 9.44 -13.18 0.21
C PRO A 67 10.08 -12.69 1.51
N ASN A 68 10.42 -11.40 1.59
CA ASN A 68 10.96 -10.76 2.80
C ASN A 68 9.86 -10.21 3.75
N GLY A 69 8.58 -10.42 3.43
CA GLY A 69 7.44 -9.93 4.19
C GLY A 69 7.11 -8.46 3.97
N SER A 70 7.70 -7.79 2.97
CA SER A 70 7.38 -6.41 2.61
C SER A 70 6.32 -6.36 1.52
N TRP A 71 5.44 -5.35 1.58
CA TRP A 71 4.46 -5.12 0.53
C TRP A 71 5.03 -4.22 -0.56
N ARG A 72 4.81 -4.60 -1.83
CA ARG A 72 5.16 -3.77 -2.98
C ARG A 72 3.99 -3.66 -3.98
N PRO A 73 3.89 -2.56 -4.73
CA PRO A 73 2.92 -2.44 -5.80
C PRO A 73 3.27 -3.35 -7.00
N ALA A 74 2.25 -3.83 -7.70
CA ALA A 74 2.39 -4.35 -9.06
C ALA A 74 2.70 -3.22 -10.05
N ASN A 75 3.19 -3.56 -11.22
CA ASN A 75 3.67 -2.59 -12.22
C ASN A 75 2.57 -1.69 -12.79
N GLU A 76 1.33 -2.18 -12.81
CA GLU A 76 0.22 -1.53 -13.49
C GLU A 76 -0.87 -1.07 -12.51
N GLN A 77 -1.30 0.18 -12.67
CA GLN A 77 -2.48 0.75 -12.02
C GLN A 77 -3.65 0.72 -12.99
N VAL A 78 -4.86 0.57 -12.47
CA VAL A 78 -6.09 0.55 -13.26
C VAL A 78 -7.05 1.58 -12.70
N GLY A 79 -7.64 2.38 -13.58
CA GLY A 79 -8.70 3.31 -13.20
C GLY A 79 -10.02 2.58 -12.93
N ILE A 80 -10.76 3.06 -11.94
CA ILE A 80 -12.17 2.71 -11.78
C ILE A 80 -12.95 3.27 -12.97
N LEU A 81 -13.81 2.43 -13.55
CA LEU A 81 -14.65 2.80 -14.70
C LEU A 81 -15.89 3.57 -14.22
N ALA A 82 -16.66 2.94 -13.32
CA ALA A 82 -17.85 3.52 -12.67
C ALA A 82 -18.32 2.59 -11.55
N ALA A 83 -19.06 3.12 -10.58
CA ALA A 83 -19.77 2.35 -9.56
C ALA A 83 -18.89 1.31 -8.83
N GLY A 84 -17.64 1.69 -8.52
CA GLY A 84 -16.69 0.82 -7.81
C GLY A 84 -16.21 -0.38 -8.63
N ILE A 85 -16.46 -0.40 -9.95
CA ILE A 85 -16.03 -1.46 -10.86
C ILE A 85 -14.79 -1.03 -11.65
N PHE A 86 -13.82 -1.93 -11.76
CA PHE A 86 -12.65 -1.79 -12.61
C PHE A 86 -12.45 -3.01 -13.50
N PHE A 87 -11.85 -2.76 -14.67
CA PHE A 87 -11.41 -3.79 -15.60
C PHE A 87 -10.11 -3.34 -16.27
N GLY A 88 -8.99 -3.90 -15.84
CA GLY A 88 -7.67 -3.64 -16.40
C GLY A 88 -7.30 -4.53 -17.57
N GLY A 89 -8.07 -5.59 -17.83
CA GLY A 89 -7.63 -6.68 -18.69
C GLY A 89 -6.51 -7.50 -18.03
N SER A 90 -5.60 -8.03 -18.84
CA SER A 90 -4.44 -8.78 -18.34
C SER A 90 -3.32 -7.85 -17.96
N ILE A 91 -2.85 -7.93 -16.71
CA ILE A 91 -1.68 -7.20 -16.22
C ILE A 91 -0.53 -8.15 -15.91
N THR A 92 0.70 -7.65 -16.01
CA THR A 92 1.90 -8.40 -15.64
C THR A 92 2.25 -8.19 -14.17
N ILE A 93 2.64 -9.27 -13.50
CA ILE A 93 3.12 -9.28 -12.12
C ILE A 93 4.59 -9.69 -12.15
N ASP A 94 5.46 -8.69 -12.01
CA ASP A 94 6.90 -8.93 -11.96
C ASP A 94 7.26 -9.70 -10.67
N GLY A 95 8.21 -10.62 -10.81
CA GLY A 95 8.84 -11.36 -9.72
C GLY A 95 8.12 -12.63 -9.28
N VAL A 96 7.06 -13.02 -9.97
CA VAL A 96 6.36 -14.28 -9.73
C VAL A 96 6.06 -14.95 -11.06
N TRP A 97 6.33 -16.25 -11.21
CA TRP A 97 6.11 -16.94 -12.49
C TRP A 97 4.65 -17.38 -12.67
N GLY A 98 4.26 -17.63 -13.92
CA GLY A 98 3.01 -18.30 -14.19
C GLY A 98 2.96 -19.70 -13.56
N GLY A 99 1.82 -20.07 -13.01
CA GLY A 99 1.62 -21.31 -12.26
C GLY A 99 2.07 -21.25 -10.80
N GLU A 100 2.67 -20.15 -10.35
CA GLU A 100 2.96 -19.91 -8.93
C GLU A 100 1.84 -19.10 -8.27
N SER A 101 1.72 -19.25 -6.94
CA SER A 101 0.80 -18.45 -6.13
C SER A 101 1.55 -17.39 -5.35
N THR A 102 0.91 -16.24 -5.16
CA THR A 102 1.43 -15.15 -4.33
C THR A 102 0.33 -14.58 -3.44
N THR A 103 0.72 -14.04 -2.28
CA THR A 103 -0.21 -13.33 -1.40
C THR A 103 -0.34 -11.89 -1.87
N MET A 104 -1.58 -11.46 -2.09
CA MET A 104 -1.92 -10.17 -2.65
C MET A 104 -2.94 -9.42 -1.80
N LYS A 105 -3.01 -8.12 -2.04
CA LYS A 105 -4.13 -7.27 -1.67
C LYS A 105 -4.37 -6.28 -2.79
N VAL A 106 -5.56 -5.69 -2.85
CA VAL A 106 -5.86 -4.58 -3.75
C VAL A 106 -5.90 -3.31 -2.94
N VAL A 107 -5.18 -2.29 -3.39
CA VAL A 107 -5.20 -0.96 -2.78
C VAL A 107 -5.94 -0.01 -3.71
N ALA A 108 -6.81 0.80 -3.16
CA ALA A 108 -7.58 1.80 -3.88
C ALA A 108 -7.39 3.18 -3.27
N TRP A 109 -7.42 4.22 -4.09
CA TRP A 109 -7.34 5.60 -3.62
C TRP A 109 -8.11 6.57 -4.53
N GLU A 110 -8.52 7.68 -3.92
CA GLU A 110 -9.33 8.71 -4.54
C GLU A 110 -8.50 9.59 -5.49
N ALA A 111 -9.12 9.95 -6.62
CA ALA A 111 -8.63 11.00 -7.48
C ALA A 111 -8.55 12.36 -6.74
N PRO A 112 -7.70 13.31 -7.17
CA PRO A 112 -6.83 13.28 -8.34
C PRO A 112 -5.46 12.64 -8.09
N ALA A 113 -5.25 11.89 -7.00
CA ALA A 113 -3.96 11.28 -6.76
C ALA A 113 -3.65 10.16 -7.78
N THR A 114 -2.43 10.19 -8.33
CA THR A 114 -1.94 9.17 -9.27
C THR A 114 -1.07 8.11 -8.59
N THR A 115 -0.75 8.30 -7.31
CA THR A 115 -0.07 7.28 -6.49
C THR A 115 -0.68 7.22 -5.10
N LEU A 116 -0.51 6.08 -4.43
CA LEU A 116 -0.94 5.91 -3.04
C LEU A 116 -0.27 6.95 -2.12
N GLU A 117 1.02 7.21 -2.31
CA GLU A 117 1.78 8.16 -1.48
C GLU A 117 1.24 9.59 -1.65
N GLN A 118 0.83 9.95 -2.87
CA GLN A 118 0.19 11.24 -3.12
C GLN A 118 -1.17 11.32 -2.42
N ALA A 119 -1.98 10.26 -2.49
CA ALA A 119 -3.28 10.22 -1.81
C ALA A 119 -3.09 10.38 -0.29
N GLN A 120 -2.16 9.62 0.29
CA GLN A 120 -1.83 9.66 1.71
C GLN A 120 -1.33 11.04 2.16
N SER A 121 -0.37 11.63 1.44
CA SER A 121 0.19 12.94 1.80
C SER A 121 -0.78 14.10 1.60
N SER A 122 -1.78 13.93 0.72
CA SER A 122 -2.81 14.94 0.45
C SER A 122 -4.08 14.76 1.29
N GLY A 123 -4.13 13.73 2.15
CA GLY A 123 -5.30 13.43 2.98
C GLY A 123 -6.51 12.90 2.21
N LEU A 124 -6.31 12.41 0.98
CA LEU A 124 -7.37 11.82 0.16
C LEU A 124 -7.75 10.43 0.67
N ALA A 125 -8.96 9.97 0.33
CA ALA A 125 -9.41 8.65 0.76
C ALA A 125 -8.58 7.55 0.11
N TRP A 126 -8.20 6.55 0.90
CA TRP A 126 -7.57 5.33 0.42
C TRP A 126 -7.91 4.16 1.34
N GLY A 127 -7.70 2.95 0.85
CA GLY A 127 -7.98 1.73 1.58
C GLY A 127 -7.42 0.50 0.87
N GLN A 128 -7.55 -0.65 1.52
CA GLN A 128 -7.07 -1.91 0.96
C GLN A 128 -8.07 -3.04 1.22
N SER A 129 -8.12 -4.00 0.32
CA SER A 129 -8.84 -5.25 0.52
C SER A 129 -8.20 -6.08 1.64
N PRO A 130 -8.92 -7.08 2.16
CA PRO A 130 -8.29 -8.20 2.83
C PRO A 130 -7.22 -8.86 1.95
N GLU A 131 -6.27 -9.53 2.60
CA GLU A 131 -5.24 -10.31 1.92
C GLU A 131 -5.84 -11.60 1.37
N PHE A 132 -5.41 -12.00 0.17
CA PHE A 132 -5.84 -13.24 -0.48
C PHE A 132 -4.69 -13.88 -1.25
N THR A 133 -4.80 -15.18 -1.52
CA THR A 133 -3.82 -15.91 -2.32
C THR A 133 -4.29 -15.98 -3.76
N GLN A 134 -3.43 -15.55 -4.69
CA GLN A 134 -3.71 -15.54 -6.11
C GLN A 134 -2.74 -16.46 -6.86
N LEU A 135 -3.28 -17.41 -7.62
CA LEU A 135 -2.53 -18.18 -8.60
C LEU A 135 -2.33 -17.34 -9.86
N LEU A 136 -1.11 -17.25 -10.36
CA LEU A 136 -0.78 -16.51 -11.57
C LEU A 136 -0.89 -17.39 -12.80
N GLY A 137 -1.41 -16.81 -13.87
CA GLY A 137 -1.32 -17.36 -15.21
C GLY A 137 -0.03 -16.92 -15.90
N GLY A 138 0.06 -17.17 -17.19
CA GLY A 138 1.21 -16.74 -17.99
C GLY A 138 2.37 -17.75 -18.06
N PRO A 139 3.51 -17.35 -18.62
CA PRO A 139 4.65 -18.24 -18.86
C PRO A 139 5.28 -18.66 -17.52
N ARG A 140 5.69 -19.92 -17.44
CA ARG A 140 6.38 -20.46 -16.25
C ARG A 140 7.88 -20.23 -16.30
N PHE A 141 8.43 -20.12 -17.51
CA PHE A 141 9.85 -19.87 -17.78
C PHE A 141 10.02 -18.98 -19.01
N GLU A 142 11.20 -18.38 -19.16
CA GLU A 142 11.59 -17.64 -20.36
C GLU A 142 11.55 -18.55 -21.60
N GLY A 143 10.74 -18.18 -22.60
CA GLY A 143 10.60 -18.95 -23.84
C GLY A 143 9.48 -19.99 -23.87
N ASP A 144 8.57 -20.01 -22.87
CA ASP A 144 7.38 -20.86 -22.91
C ASP A 144 6.49 -20.54 -24.13
N VAL A 145 6.20 -21.56 -24.93
CA VAL A 145 5.22 -21.58 -26.03
C VAL A 145 4.38 -22.83 -25.78
N PRO A 146 3.04 -22.79 -25.60
CA PRO A 146 2.00 -21.96 -26.26
C PRO A 146 1.52 -20.72 -25.45
N PRO A 147 0.52 -19.93 -25.92
CA PRO A 147 0.16 -18.64 -25.30
C PRO A 147 -0.10 -18.72 -23.80
N ALA A 148 0.54 -17.78 -23.09
CA ALA A 148 0.28 -17.39 -21.72
C ALA A 148 -1.22 -17.09 -21.51
N VAL A 149 -1.93 -17.95 -20.77
CA VAL A 149 -3.31 -17.67 -20.34
C VAL A 149 -3.25 -16.95 -19.00
N PRO A 150 -3.69 -15.68 -18.89
CA PRO A 150 -3.75 -14.97 -17.62
C PRO A 150 -4.77 -15.63 -16.68
N ALA A 151 -4.45 -15.71 -15.40
CA ALA A 151 -5.39 -16.25 -14.42
C ALA A 151 -6.47 -15.22 -14.07
N GLN A 152 -7.71 -15.67 -13.85
CA GLN A 152 -8.73 -14.78 -13.30
C GLN A 152 -8.35 -14.42 -11.86
N MET A 153 -8.52 -13.14 -11.49
CA MET A 153 -8.38 -12.75 -10.10
C MET A 153 -9.55 -13.34 -9.30
N ASN A 154 -9.25 -14.12 -8.27
CA ASN A 154 -10.26 -14.78 -7.44
C ASN A 154 -10.01 -14.47 -5.96
N GLY A 155 -11.08 -14.32 -5.19
CA GLY A 155 -10.99 -14.18 -3.73
C GLY A 155 -10.80 -12.74 -3.25
N MET A 156 -10.89 -11.77 -4.15
CA MET A 156 -10.94 -10.36 -3.77
C MET A 156 -12.33 -10.02 -3.27
N THR A 157 -12.47 -9.70 -1.98
CA THR A 157 -13.73 -9.16 -1.46
C THR A 157 -13.76 -7.64 -1.58
N GLY A 158 -14.96 -7.08 -1.75
CA GLY A 158 -15.18 -5.63 -1.70
C GLY A 158 -14.77 -5.03 -0.36
N PHE A 159 -14.38 -3.76 -0.38
CA PHE A 159 -13.83 -3.06 0.76
C PHE A 159 -14.08 -1.56 0.68
N GLU A 160 -13.75 -0.86 1.75
CA GLU A 160 -13.99 0.58 1.90
C GLU A 160 -12.69 1.37 1.82
N ILE A 161 -12.76 2.57 1.24
CA ILE A 161 -11.72 3.60 1.36
C ILE A 161 -12.22 4.74 2.22
N GLN A 162 -11.31 5.40 2.94
CA GLN A 162 -11.63 6.53 3.79
C GLN A 162 -10.47 7.51 3.86
N ALA A 163 -10.77 8.80 3.95
CA ALA A 163 -9.76 9.82 4.24
C ALA A 163 -9.20 9.57 5.63
N GLN A 164 -7.89 9.40 5.73
CA GLN A 164 -7.21 9.30 7.02
C GLN A 164 -7.13 10.71 7.60
N ILE A 165 -8.10 11.08 8.43
CA ILE A 165 -8.06 12.34 9.17
C ILE A 165 -6.96 12.17 10.22
N PRO A 166 -5.85 12.94 10.17
CA PRO A 166 -4.85 12.88 11.22
C PRO A 166 -5.53 13.27 12.53
N THR A 167 -5.51 12.36 13.51
CA THR A 167 -5.89 12.69 14.88
C THR A 167 -4.87 13.69 15.40
N ILE A 168 -5.22 14.98 15.39
CA ILE A 168 -4.43 16.01 16.06
C ILE A 168 -4.70 15.87 17.55
N THR A 169 -3.80 15.21 18.25
CA THR A 169 -3.82 15.18 19.71
C THR A 169 -3.04 16.38 20.22
N TYR A 170 -3.76 17.39 20.74
CA TYR A 170 -3.16 18.53 21.41
C TYR A 170 -3.31 18.37 22.92
N HIS A 171 -2.18 18.26 23.63
CA HIS A 171 -2.15 18.25 25.09
C HIS A 171 -1.40 19.50 25.57
N GLN A 172 -2.00 20.23 26.49
CA GLN A 172 -1.36 21.31 27.23
C GLN A 172 -1.49 21.03 28.72
N VAL A 173 -0.41 21.29 29.45
CA VAL A 173 -0.39 21.37 30.90
C VAL A 173 -0.17 22.82 31.25
N TRP A 174 -1.02 23.38 32.11
CA TRP A 174 -0.92 24.77 32.57
C TRP A 174 -1.03 24.82 34.09
N GLU A 175 -0.57 25.92 34.67
CA GLU A 175 -0.82 26.22 36.08
C GLU A 175 -2.18 26.91 36.20
N ASP A 176 -3.14 26.23 36.84
CA ASP A 176 -4.47 26.77 37.15
C ASP A 176 -4.36 27.73 38.34
N THR A 177 -4.05 28.99 38.06
CA THR A 177 -3.67 29.98 39.08
C THR A 177 -4.86 30.45 39.91
N ASN A 178 -6.06 30.36 39.34
CA ASN A 178 -7.30 30.79 39.99
C ASN A 178 -8.17 29.60 40.49
N VAL A 179 -7.74 28.37 40.23
CA VAL A 179 -8.33 27.09 40.66
C VAL A 179 -9.75 26.87 40.11
N ASN A 180 -10.00 27.33 38.89
CA ASN A 180 -11.33 27.22 38.25
C ASN A 180 -11.43 26.04 37.26
N GLY A 181 -10.32 25.37 36.96
CA GLY A 181 -10.27 24.24 36.03
C GLY A 181 -10.42 24.61 34.54
N ILE A 182 -10.34 25.89 34.19
CA ILE A 182 -10.43 26.42 32.83
C ILE A 182 -9.11 27.11 32.53
N ARG A 183 -8.47 26.74 31.40
CA ARG A 183 -7.27 27.44 30.97
C ARG A 183 -7.61 28.87 30.55
N GLU A 184 -6.97 29.84 31.18
CA GLU A 184 -7.04 31.25 30.82
C GLU A 184 -5.76 31.72 30.10
N ASP A 185 -5.83 32.84 29.39
CA ASP A 185 -4.73 33.33 28.55
C ASP A 185 -3.50 33.80 29.35
N ASP A 186 -3.72 34.23 30.59
CA ASP A 186 -2.69 34.67 31.52
C ASP A 186 -2.09 33.52 32.35
N GLU A 187 -2.59 32.30 32.19
CA GLU A 187 -2.08 31.14 32.90
C GLU A 187 -0.84 30.53 32.21
N PRO A 188 0.26 30.35 32.95
CA PRO A 188 1.51 29.90 32.36
C PRO A 188 1.43 28.42 31.97
N ALA A 189 2.00 28.10 30.80
CA ALA A 189 2.22 26.73 30.38
C ALA A 189 3.31 26.06 31.24
N LEU A 190 3.04 24.85 31.72
CA LEU A 190 4.01 24.03 32.44
C LEU A 190 4.81 23.19 31.44
N GLN A 191 6.15 23.31 31.53
CA GLN A 191 7.09 22.57 30.68
C GLN A 191 7.71 21.39 31.44
N GLY A 192 8.05 20.32 30.72
CA GLY A 192 8.78 19.18 31.28
C GLY A 192 7.93 18.19 32.10
N ILE A 193 6.61 18.33 32.08
CA ILE A 193 5.69 17.33 32.63
C ILE A 193 5.52 16.22 31.58
N PRO A 194 5.83 14.95 31.90
CA PRO A 194 5.53 13.83 31.02
C PRO A 194 4.01 13.71 30.84
N ILE A 195 3.58 13.57 29.58
CA ILE A 195 2.19 13.30 29.17
C ILE A 195 2.06 11.84 28.76
#